data_AF-A0A9E1J2C1-F1
#
_entry.id   AF-A0A9E1J2C1-F1
#
_cell.length_a   1.000
_cell.length_b   1.000
_cell.length_c   1.000
_cell.angle_alpha   90.00
_cell.angle_beta   90.00
_cell.angle_gamma   90.00
#
_symmetry.space_group_name_H-M   'P 1'
#
loop_
_entity.id
_entity.type
_entity.pdbx_description
1 polymer ?
#
loop_
_entity_poly.entity_id
_entity_poly.type
_entity_poly.pdbx_seq_one_letter_code
_entity_poly.pdbx_strand_id
1 'polypeptide(L)'
;MAHSALSTQISRRNVLRASIGGLVAAAVPSAALGAIRPHDGARALSFNHLHTGETLSVPYWENGQYLSGALAEIDNVLRDFRTGEKMRMDTGLLDFMFRLRAELQSDEAFHIISAYRSPKTNAGLAAKSRNVSRRS
;
A
#
# COMPACT_ATOMS: atom_id res chain seq x y z
N MET A 1 77.27 52.55 7.80
CA MET A 1 76.71 52.65 9.17
C MET A 1 75.22 52.93 8.98
N ALA A 2 74.37 51.90 8.83
CA ALA A 2 73.84 50.96 9.82
C ALA A 2 72.54 51.47 10.48
N HIS A 3 71.54 50.56 10.53
CA HIS A 3 70.25 50.59 11.26
C HIS A 3 69.06 51.27 10.54
N SER A 4 67.83 50.74 10.46
CA SER A 4 67.21 49.58 11.11
C SER A 4 65.86 49.17 10.48
N ALA A 5 65.67 47.86 10.33
CA ALA A 5 64.49 47.01 10.59
C ALA A 5 63.05 47.41 10.16
N LEU A 6 62.45 46.48 9.39
CA LEU A 6 61.01 46.27 9.19
C LEU A 6 60.26 45.98 10.51
N SER A 7 59.02 46.43 10.62
CA SER A 7 58.01 45.77 11.47
C SER A 7 56.57 46.05 11.01
N THR A 8 56.15 45.36 9.94
CA THR A 8 54.71 45.20 9.65
C THR A 8 54.13 44.25 10.70
N GLN A 9 53.41 44.81 11.68
CA GLN A 9 52.72 44.09 12.74
C GLN A 9 51.74 43.04 12.17
N ILE A 10 52.12 41.76 12.30
CA ILE A 10 51.25 40.61 12.00
C ILE A 10 50.21 40.51 13.12
N SER A 11 48.97 40.87 12.81
CA SER A 11 47.83 40.69 13.70
C SER A 11 47.48 39.20 13.82
N ARG A 12 47.53 38.69 15.05
CA ARG A 12 47.26 37.29 15.45
C ARG A 12 45.89 36.74 15.03
N ARG A 13 45.01 37.56 14.45
CA ARG A 13 43.60 37.22 14.25
C ARG A 13 43.23 36.78 12.83
N ASN A 14 44.09 36.99 11.83
CA ASN A 14 43.75 36.66 10.44
C ASN A 14 44.55 35.49 9.84
N VAL A 15 45.36 34.80 10.66
CA VAL A 15 46.08 33.55 10.30
C VAL A 15 45.10 32.39 10.00
N LEU A 16 43.80 32.54 10.30
CA LEU A 16 42.74 31.62 9.88
C LEU A 16 42.21 31.89 8.45
N ARG A 17 43.05 32.42 7.57
CA ARG A 17 42.81 32.52 6.12
C ARG A 17 44.05 32.07 5.35
N ALA A 18 44.50 30.81 5.53
CA ALA A 18 45.25 30.05 4.51
C ALA A 18 45.81 28.73 5.05
N SER A 19 45.18 27.61 4.68
CA SER A 19 45.81 26.30 4.42
C SER A 19 44.70 25.34 4.00
N ILE A 20 44.36 25.23 2.71
CA ILE A 20 44.86 24.21 1.76
C ILE A 20 44.70 22.78 2.30
N GLY A 21 43.79 22.02 1.69
CA GLY A 21 43.80 20.54 1.72
C GLY A 21 42.43 19.89 1.91
N GLY A 22 41.76 19.53 0.82
CA GLY A 22 40.60 18.63 0.87
C GLY A 22 39.68 18.69 -0.36
N LEU A 23 39.94 17.83 -1.35
CA LEU A 23 38.96 17.42 -2.35
C LEU A 23 37.62 17.06 -1.68
N VAL A 24 36.49 17.52 -2.21
CA VAL A 24 35.46 16.67 -2.86
C VAL A 24 34.51 17.61 -3.62
N ALA A 25 34.44 17.44 -4.93
CA ALA A 25 33.36 17.97 -5.75
C ALA A 25 32.04 17.28 -5.35
N ALA A 26 31.20 17.95 -4.58
CA ALA A 26 29.80 17.54 -4.46
C ALA A 26 29.05 18.12 -5.66
N ALA A 27 29.28 17.52 -6.84
CA ALA A 27 28.27 17.51 -7.88
C ALA A 27 27.06 16.81 -7.27
N VAL A 28 26.07 17.56 -6.80
CA VAL A 28 24.80 16.98 -6.35
C VAL A 28 24.17 16.41 -7.62
N PRO A 29 24.13 15.08 -7.82
CA PRO A 29 23.31 14.56 -8.90
C PRO A 29 21.89 14.95 -8.51
N SER A 30 21.18 15.60 -9.41
CA SER A 30 19.73 15.62 -9.36
C SER A 30 19.25 14.18 -9.48
N ALA A 31 19.25 13.44 -8.37
CA ALA A 31 18.51 12.20 -8.17
C ALA A 31 17.03 12.57 -8.00
N ALA A 32 16.52 13.28 -9.01
CA ALA A 32 15.13 13.51 -9.31
C ALA A 32 14.87 12.92 -10.70
N LEU A 33 15.29 11.68 -10.92
CA LEU A 33 14.67 10.81 -11.90
C LEU A 33 14.10 9.63 -11.10
N GLY A 34 12.80 9.44 -11.28
CA GLY A 34 11.93 8.71 -10.37
C GLY A 34 12.54 7.45 -9.82
N ALA A 35 12.40 7.28 -8.50
CA ALA A 35 12.33 5.96 -7.93
C ALA A 35 11.36 5.16 -8.81
N ILE A 36 11.91 4.26 -9.62
CA ILE A 36 11.17 3.14 -10.16
C ILE A 36 10.56 2.54 -8.91
N ARG A 37 9.24 2.74 -8.76
CA ARG A 37 8.48 2.16 -7.68
C ARG A 37 8.91 0.69 -7.64
N PRO A 38 9.14 0.08 -6.47
CA PRO A 38 9.15 -1.37 -6.43
C PRO A 38 7.93 -1.80 -7.23
N HIS A 39 8.12 -2.64 -8.25
CA HIS A 39 6.99 -3.42 -8.71
C HIS A 39 6.60 -4.21 -7.47
N ASP A 40 5.65 -3.68 -6.69
CA ASP A 40 4.85 -4.50 -5.80
C ASP A 40 4.45 -5.67 -6.70
N GLY A 41 4.84 -6.89 -6.33
CA GLY A 41 4.46 -8.07 -7.09
C GLY A 41 2.94 -8.11 -7.31
N ALA A 42 2.49 -9.01 -8.17
CA ALA A 42 1.06 -9.25 -8.34
C ALA A 42 0.37 -9.39 -6.98
N ARG A 43 -0.70 -8.62 -6.74
CA ARG A 43 -1.52 -8.77 -5.53
C ARG A 43 -2.60 -9.80 -5.83
N ALA A 44 -2.53 -10.92 -5.12
CA ALA A 44 -3.46 -12.02 -5.27
C ALA A 44 -4.20 -12.31 -3.97
N LEU A 45 -5.48 -12.68 -4.11
CA LEU A 45 -6.32 -13.10 -3.00
C LEU A 45 -6.92 -14.47 -3.31
N SER A 46 -7.03 -15.26 -2.25
CA SER A 46 -7.67 -16.57 -2.26
C SER A 46 -8.90 -16.55 -1.37
N PHE A 47 -10.00 -17.11 -1.86
CA PHE A 47 -11.30 -17.16 -1.19
C PHE A 47 -11.83 -18.59 -1.19
N ASN A 48 -12.49 -18.97 -0.10
CA ASN A 48 -13.26 -20.19 0.02
C ASN A 48 -14.64 -19.86 0.62
N HIS A 49 -15.69 -19.97 -0.17
CA HIS A 49 -17.04 -19.62 0.26
C HIS A 49 -17.75 -20.82 0.89
N LEU A 50 -17.94 -20.77 2.21
CA LEU A 50 -18.38 -21.93 2.99
C LEU A 50 -19.82 -22.37 2.70
N HIS A 51 -20.70 -21.46 2.27
CA HIS A 51 -22.08 -21.82 1.92
C HIS A 51 -22.26 -22.34 0.48
N THR A 52 -21.45 -21.87 -0.48
CA THR A 52 -21.60 -22.26 -1.90
C THR A 52 -20.58 -23.33 -2.30
N GLY A 53 -19.50 -23.51 -1.53
CA GLY A 53 -18.36 -24.36 -1.86
C GLY A 53 -17.45 -23.78 -2.95
N GLU A 54 -17.73 -22.57 -3.43
CA GLU A 54 -16.93 -21.92 -4.46
C GLU A 54 -15.56 -21.51 -3.90
N THR A 55 -14.51 -21.79 -4.65
CA THR A 55 -13.15 -21.32 -4.36
C THR A 55 -12.66 -20.43 -5.50
N LEU A 56 -11.88 -19.41 -5.15
CA LEU A 56 -11.29 -18.49 -6.11
C LEU A 56 -9.89 -18.13 -5.65
N SER A 57 -8.91 -18.19 -6.55
CA SER A 57 -7.57 -17.66 -6.33
C SER A 57 -7.18 -16.89 -7.57
N VAL A 58 -7.00 -15.57 -7.44
CA VAL A 58 -6.80 -14.70 -8.60
C VAL A 58 -5.91 -13.51 -8.26
N PRO A 59 -4.95 -13.14 -9.12
CA PRO A 59 -4.34 -11.82 -9.06
C PRO A 59 -5.37 -10.77 -9.46
N TYR A 60 -5.63 -9.79 -8.59
CA TYR A 60 -6.61 -8.72 -8.85
C TYR A 60 -5.94 -7.39 -9.21
N TRP A 61 -4.64 -7.28 -8.98
CA TRP A 61 -3.84 -6.12 -9.32
C TRP A 61 -2.45 -6.55 -9.76
N GLU A 62 -1.98 -5.98 -10.88
CA GLU A 62 -0.66 -6.23 -11.45
C GLU A 62 -0.14 -4.97 -12.15
N ASN A 63 1.17 -4.72 -12.07
CA ASN A 63 1.85 -3.67 -12.84
C ASN A 63 1.19 -2.28 -12.72
N GLY A 64 0.68 -1.91 -11.53
CA GLY A 64 0.05 -0.61 -11.32
C GLY A 64 -1.46 -0.57 -11.58
N GLN A 65 -2.08 -1.65 -12.05
CA GLN A 65 -3.45 -1.64 -12.53
C GLN A 65 -4.30 -2.76 -11.91
N TYR A 66 -5.57 -2.45 -11.64
CA TYR A 66 -6.54 -3.47 -11.22
C TYR A 66 -7.07 -4.22 -12.44
N LEU A 67 -7.13 -5.55 -12.34
CA LEU A 67 -7.57 -6.42 -13.41
C LEU A 67 -9.10 -6.57 -13.37
N SER A 68 -9.80 -5.92 -14.29
CA SER A 68 -11.27 -5.86 -14.30
C SER A 68 -11.96 -7.23 -14.31
N GLY A 69 -11.40 -8.20 -15.05
CA GLY A 69 -11.89 -9.59 -15.08
C GLY A 69 -11.80 -10.26 -13.71
N ALA A 70 -10.63 -10.20 -13.08
CA ALA A 70 -10.42 -10.74 -11.73
C ALA A 70 -11.34 -10.08 -10.70
N LEU A 71 -11.53 -8.76 -10.78
CA LEU A 71 -12.46 -8.07 -9.89
C LEU A 71 -13.91 -8.53 -10.10
N ALA A 72 -14.32 -8.81 -11.34
CA ALA A 72 -15.66 -9.33 -11.61
C ALA A 72 -15.85 -10.75 -11.07
N GLU A 73 -14.81 -11.59 -11.10
CA GLU A 73 -14.82 -12.92 -10.47
C GLU A 73 -14.90 -12.81 -8.95
N ILE A 74 -14.16 -11.87 -8.36
CA ILE A 74 -14.23 -11.55 -6.92
C ILE A 74 -15.64 -11.08 -6.55
N ASP A 75 -16.22 -10.14 -7.31
CA ASP A 75 -17.60 -9.66 -7.09
C ASP A 75 -18.61 -10.81 -7.16
N ASN A 76 -18.36 -11.81 -8.01
CA ASN A 76 -19.20 -13.00 -8.10
C ASN A 76 -19.03 -13.92 -6.89
N VAL A 77 -17.80 -14.28 -6.49
CA VAL A 77 -17.60 -15.15 -5.32
C VAL A 77 -18.07 -14.48 -4.03
N LEU A 78 -18.03 -13.15 -3.96
CA LEU A 78 -18.48 -12.36 -2.82
C LEU A 78 -19.93 -11.85 -2.93
N ARG A 79 -20.73 -12.42 -3.84
CA ARG A 79 -22.15 -12.10 -4.00
C ARG A 79 -22.96 -12.53 -2.77
N ASP A 80 -24.16 -12.00 -2.64
CA ASP A 80 -25.13 -12.52 -1.68
C ASP A 80 -25.59 -13.91 -2.13
N PHE A 81 -25.10 -14.96 -1.47
CA PHE A 81 -25.41 -16.33 -1.84
C PHE A 81 -26.90 -16.69 -1.74
N ARG A 82 -27.71 -15.92 -1.01
CA ARG A 82 -29.16 -16.19 -0.86
C ARG A 82 -29.98 -15.63 -2.02
N THR A 83 -29.53 -14.54 -2.62
CA THR A 83 -30.27 -13.84 -3.69
C THR A 83 -29.55 -13.87 -5.04
N GLY A 84 -28.26 -14.20 -5.06
CA GLY A 84 -27.39 -14.09 -6.22
C GLY A 84 -26.99 -12.66 -6.57
N GLU A 85 -27.44 -11.67 -5.79
CA GLU A 85 -27.13 -10.26 -6.07
C GLU A 85 -25.65 -9.99 -5.81
N LYS A 86 -24.99 -9.42 -6.82
CA LYS A 86 -23.57 -9.02 -6.75
C LYS A 86 -23.46 -7.51 -6.66
N MET A 87 -22.40 -7.05 -6.00
CA MET A 87 -22.03 -5.65 -5.92
C MET A 87 -20.53 -5.54 -6.21
N ARG A 88 -20.13 -4.41 -6.80
CA ARG A 88 -18.72 -4.13 -6.99
C ARG A 88 -18.05 -3.88 -5.64
N MET A 89 -17.10 -4.74 -5.30
CA MET A 89 -16.30 -4.63 -4.09
C MET A 89 -15.33 -3.47 -4.20
N ASP A 90 -15.13 -2.76 -3.09
CA ASP A 90 -14.16 -1.68 -3.00
C ASP A 90 -12.74 -2.24 -3.17
N THR A 91 -11.97 -1.72 -4.11
CA THR A 91 -10.59 -2.15 -4.35
C THR A 91 -9.69 -1.88 -3.14
N GLY A 92 -9.97 -0.83 -2.36
CA GLY A 92 -9.26 -0.53 -1.11
C GLY A 92 -9.50 -1.58 -0.02
N LEU A 93 -10.68 -2.23 -0.02
CA LEU A 93 -10.94 -3.39 0.85
C LEU A 93 -10.05 -4.57 0.45
N LEU A 94 -9.92 -4.85 -0.85
CA LEU A 94 -9.05 -5.92 -1.34
C LEU A 94 -7.58 -5.65 -1.01
N ASP A 95 -7.13 -4.40 -1.17
CA ASP A 95 -5.78 -3.97 -0.79
C ASP A 95 -5.54 -4.08 0.72
N PHE A 96 -6.57 -3.83 1.54
CA PHE A 96 -6.50 -4.06 2.98
C PHE A 96 -6.39 -5.54 3.31
N MET A 97 -7.20 -6.41 2.70
CA MET A 97 -7.12 -7.87 2.91
C MET A 97 -5.76 -8.43 2.50
N PHE A 98 -5.20 -7.95 1.39
CA PHE A 98 -3.86 -8.35 0.96
C PHE A 98 -2.77 -7.97 1.98
N ARG A 99 -2.84 -6.75 2.54
CA ARG A 99 -1.93 -6.33 3.62
C ARG A 99 -2.13 -7.13 4.90
N LEU A 100 -3.38 -7.43 5.25
CA LEU A 100 -3.70 -8.25 6.42
C LEU A 100 -3.08 -9.65 6.30
N ARG A 101 -3.15 -10.27 5.11
CA ARG A 101 -2.48 -11.55 4.81
C ARG A 101 -0.97 -11.48 5.05
N ALA A 102 -0.33 -10.42 4.54
CA ALA A 102 1.11 -10.21 4.71
C ALA A 102 1.50 -10.02 6.19
N GLU A 103 0.71 -9.24 6.94
CA GLU A 103 0.93 -9.01 8.38
C GLU A 103 0.76 -10.31 9.19
N LEU A 104 -0.22 -11.14 8.84
CA LEU A 104 -0.45 -12.44 9.46
C LEU A 104 0.54 -13.52 9.01
N GLN A 105 1.40 -13.23 8.03
CA GLN A 105 2.37 -14.18 7.44
C GLN A 105 1.71 -15.51 7.03
N SER A 106 0.48 -15.44 6.53
CA SER A 106 -0.30 -16.60 6.13
C SER A 106 -0.63 -16.52 4.65
N ASP A 107 -0.68 -17.66 3.97
CA ASP A 107 -1.11 -17.75 2.58
C ASP A 107 -2.47 -18.44 2.44
N GLU A 108 -3.16 -18.68 3.56
CA GLU A 108 -4.46 -19.33 3.58
C GLU A 108 -5.56 -18.47 2.92
N ALA A 109 -6.55 -19.16 2.36
CA ALA A 109 -7.70 -18.51 1.76
C ALA A 109 -8.60 -17.87 2.82
N PHE A 110 -9.17 -16.71 2.50
CA PHE A 110 -10.23 -16.13 3.31
C PHE A 110 -11.48 -17.01 3.24
N HIS A 111 -11.87 -17.56 4.39
CA HIS A 111 -13.11 -18.31 4.53
C HIS A 111 -14.30 -17.37 4.60
N ILE A 112 -15.11 -17.36 3.55
CA ILE A 112 -16.27 -16.47 3.42
C ILE A 112 -17.49 -17.16 4.02
N ILE A 113 -17.87 -16.68 5.20
CA ILE A 113 -19.16 -17.00 5.84
C ILE A 113 -20.25 -16.09 5.28
N SER A 114 -19.94 -14.81 5.10
CA SER A 114 -20.82 -13.84 4.48
C SER A 114 -20.01 -12.77 3.77
N ALA A 115 -20.50 -12.33 2.63
CA ALA A 115 -19.95 -11.22 1.86
C ALA A 115 -21.01 -10.13 1.70
N TYR A 116 -21.23 -9.61 0.49
CA TYR A 116 -22.31 -8.65 0.26
C TYR A 116 -23.66 -9.26 0.69
N ARG A 117 -24.48 -8.46 1.38
CA ARG A 117 -25.84 -8.82 1.77
C ARG A 117 -26.81 -7.86 1.11
N SER A 118 -27.66 -8.40 0.25
CA SER A 118 -28.72 -7.64 -0.41
C SER A 118 -29.68 -7.04 0.62
N PRO A 119 -30.34 -5.92 0.28
CA PRO A 119 -31.42 -5.36 1.10
C PRO A 119 -32.51 -6.39 1.42
N LYS A 120 -32.81 -7.29 0.48
CA LYS A 120 -33.78 -8.38 0.66
C LYS A 120 -33.34 -9.37 1.75
N THR A 121 -32.08 -9.81 1.73
CA THR A 121 -31.51 -10.67 2.78
C THR A 121 -31.55 -9.99 4.14
N ASN A 122 -31.12 -8.73 4.22
CA ASN A 122 -31.10 -7.98 5.48
C ASN A 122 -32.51 -7.76 6.04
N ALA A 123 -33.49 -7.43 5.20
CA ALA A 123 -34.89 -7.30 5.63
C ALA A 123 -35.45 -8.63 6.18
N GLY A 124 -35.16 -9.76 5.49
CA GLY A 124 -35.57 -11.08 5.94
C GLY A 124 -34.92 -11.50 7.28
N LEU A 125 -33.66 -11.12 7.52
CA LEU A 125 -32.98 -11.37 8.79
C LEU A 125 -33.51 -10.46 9.90
N ALA A 126 -33.76 -9.18 9.60
CA ALA A 126 -34.33 -8.22 10.54
C ALA A 126 -35.74 -8.62 11.00
N ALA A 127 -36.57 -9.20 10.12
CA ALA A 127 -37.89 -9.70 10.51
C ALA A 127 -37.81 -10.87 11.51
N LYS A 128 -36.71 -11.64 11.51
CA LYS A 128 -36.51 -12.80 12.38
C LYS A 128 -35.79 -12.47 13.70
N SER A 129 -35.30 -11.24 13.86
CA SER A 129 -34.43 -10.83 14.96
C SER A 129 -34.90 -9.50 15.55
N ARG A 130 -35.01 -9.43 16.89
CA ARG A 130 -35.49 -8.21 17.57
C ARG A 130 -34.45 -7.08 17.61
N ASN A 131 -33.16 -7.38 17.36
CA ASN A 131 -32.04 -6.43 17.49
C ASN A 131 -31.12 -6.49 16.25
N VAL A 132 -31.56 -5.97 15.11
CA VAL A 132 -30.69 -5.81 13.91
C VAL A 132 -30.50 -4.33 13.59
N SER A 133 -29.28 -3.95 13.19
CA SER A 133 -28.99 -2.63 12.65
C SER A 133 -29.76 -2.41 11.35
N ARG A 134 -30.53 -1.31 11.27
CA ARG A 134 -31.34 -0.97 10.08
C ARG A 134 -30.56 -0.26 8.98
N ARG A 135 -29.27 0.02 9.21
CA ARG A 135 -28.37 0.70 8.27
C ARG A 135 -27.07 -0.08 8.22
N SER A 136 -26.78 -0.64 7.06
CA SER A 136 -25.57 -1.38 6.71
C SER A 136 -25.53 -1.51 5.20
#